data_AF-A0A960S600-F1
#
_entry.id   AF-A0A960S600-F1
#
_cell.length_a   1.000
_cell.length_b   1.000
_cell.length_c   1.000
_cell.angle_alpha   90.00
_cell.angle_beta   90.00
_cell.angle_gamma   90.00
#
_symmetry.space_group_name_H-M   'P 1'
#
loop_
_entity.id
_entity.type
_entity.pdbx_description
1 polymer ?
#
loop_
_entity_poly.entity_id
_entity_poly.type
_entity_poly.pdbx_seq_one_letter_code
_entity_poly.pdbx_strand_id
1 'polypeptide(L)'
;DSAIKYLRALLSTREHIRVVEQKKAALEKELRDVSIRVNLFEKVLIPRTDVNIKKIKVFLGDQQLSAVAQAKVAKTKIEMRKKEAAA
;
A
#
# COMPACT_ATOMS: atom_id res chain seq x y z
N ASP A 1 5.69 50.15 -40.59
CA ASP A 1 4.67 49.09 -40.39
C ASP A 1 5.21 47.67 -40.21
N SER A 2 6.09 47.17 -41.09
CA SER A 2 6.58 45.78 -41.01
C SER A 2 7.32 45.44 -39.72
N ALA A 3 8.17 46.33 -39.20
CA ALA A 3 8.91 46.13 -37.96
C ALA A 3 7.99 45.90 -36.73
N ILE A 4 6.85 46.60 -36.67
CA ILE A 4 5.87 46.47 -35.59
C ILE A 4 5.18 45.09 -35.65
N LYS A 5 4.89 44.59 -36.86
CA LYS A 5 4.32 43.24 -37.05
C LYS A 5 5.30 42.15 -36.59
N TYR A 6 6.57 42.25 -36.97
CA TYR A 6 7.59 41.29 -36.54
C TYR A 6 7.81 41.32 -35.03
N LEU A 7 7.83 42.50 -34.41
CA LEU A 7 7.96 42.64 -32.96
C LEU A 7 6.77 42.01 -32.22
N ARG A 8 5.54 42.22 -32.72
CA ARG A 8 4.34 41.62 -32.14
C ARG A 8 4.36 40.09 -32.24
N ALA A 9 4.78 39.54 -33.38
CA ALA A 9 4.92 38.09 -33.56
C ALA A 9 5.98 37.51 -32.61
N LEU A 10 7.12 38.18 -32.46
CA LEU A 10 8.21 37.75 -31.58
C LEU A 10 7.76 37.74 -30.11
N LEU A 11 7.08 38.79 -29.66
CA LEU A 11 6.53 38.87 -28.31
C LEU A 11 5.47 37.78 -28.07
N SER A 12 4.56 37.56 -29.04
CA SER A 12 3.56 36.50 -28.94
C SER A 12 4.21 35.12 -28.78
N THR A 13 5.20 34.78 -29.62
CA THR A 13 5.93 33.52 -29.53
C THR A 13 6.67 33.37 -28.20
N ARG A 14 7.28 34.46 -27.70
CA ARG A 14 7.98 34.45 -26.40
C ARG A 14 7.02 34.17 -25.24
N GLU A 15 5.83 34.78 -25.24
CA GLU A 15 4.82 34.50 -24.22
C GLU A 15 4.28 33.07 -24.33
N HIS A 16 4.09 32.55 -25.55
CA HIS A 16 3.71 31.15 -25.74
C HIS A 16 4.75 30.19 -25.16
N ILE A 17 6.05 30.43 -25.40
CA ILE A 17 7.14 29.63 -24.83
C ILE A 17 7.08 29.68 -23.29
N ARG A 18 6.94 30.87 -22.71
CA ARG A 18 6.86 31.05 -21.26
C ARG A 18 5.71 30.24 -20.64
N VAL A 19 4.52 30.27 -21.26
CA VAL A 19 3.37 29.51 -20.77
C VAL A 19 3.60 28.00 -20.87
N VAL A 20 4.22 27.52 -21.96
CA VAL A 20 4.53 26.09 -22.12
C VAL A 20 5.56 25.63 -21.09
N GLU A 21 6.60 26.42 -20.82
CA GLU A 21 7.60 26.12 -19.80
C GLU A 21 7.00 26.02 -18.40
N GLN A 22 6.09 26.94 -18.05
CA GLN A 22 5.37 26.90 -16.78
C GLN A 22 4.51 25.64 -16.65
N LYS A 23 3.79 25.27 -17.71
CA LYS A 23 2.98 24.03 -17.74
C LYS A 23 3.86 22.80 -17.59
N LYS A 24 5.00 22.76 -18.28
CA LYS A 24 5.97 21.66 -18.17
C LYS A 24 6.50 21.52 -16.74
N ALA A 25 6.91 22.63 -16.13
CA ALA A 25 7.41 22.63 -14.75
C ALA A 25 6.36 22.13 -13.74
N ALA A 26 5.09 22.52 -13.92
CA ALA A 26 3.98 22.03 -13.09
C ALA A 26 3.80 20.51 -13.23
N LEU A 27 3.79 20.00 -14.47
CA LEU A 27 3.67 18.56 -14.73
C LEU A 27 4.85 17.76 -14.19
N GLU A 28 6.08 18.27 -14.32
CA GLU A 28 7.26 17.61 -13.77
C GLU A 28 7.21 17.52 -12.24
N LYS A 29 6.69 18.55 -11.58
CA LYS A 29 6.48 18.52 -10.13
C LYS A 29 5.44 17.47 -9.74
N GLU A 30 4.28 17.46 -10.39
CA GLU A 30 3.23 16.48 -10.12
C GLU A 30 3.71 15.05 -10.38
N LEU A 31 4.43 14.83 -11.49
CA LEU A 31 5.00 13.53 -11.82
C LEU A 31 5.98 13.06 -10.74
N ARG A 32 6.82 13.96 -10.24
CA ARG A 32 7.76 13.67 -9.14
C ARG A 32 7.01 13.30 -7.87
N ASP A 33 5.99 14.05 -7.48
CA ASP A 33 5.20 13.79 -6.27
C ASP A 33 4.47 12.44 -6.36
N VAL A 34 3.91 12.11 -7.53
CA VAL A 34 3.29 10.81 -7.79
C VAL A 34 4.33 9.68 -7.76
N SER A 35 5.49 9.87 -8.36
CA SER A 35 6.58 8.88 -8.37
C SER A 35 7.09 8.59 -6.96
N ILE A 36 7.29 9.63 -6.13
CA ILE A 36 7.66 9.47 -4.72
C ILE A 36 6.60 8.66 -3.98
N ARG A 37 5.31 8.97 -4.22
CA ARG A 37 4.19 8.25 -3.61
C ARG A 37 4.20 6.77 -4.00
N VAL A 38 4.36 6.45 -5.29
CA VAL A 38 4.46 5.05 -5.76
C VAL A 38 5.62 4.34 -5.07
N ASN A 39 6.79 4.98 -4.98
CA ASN A 39 7.95 4.39 -4.31
C ASN A 39 7.70 4.16 -2.81
N LEU A 40 7.04 5.10 -2.12
CA LEU A 40 6.63 4.93 -0.72
C LEU A 40 5.70 3.72 -0.54
N PHE A 41 4.75 3.52 -1.45
CA PHE A 41 3.86 2.36 -1.43
C PHE A 41 4.63 1.07 -1.68
N GLU A 42 5.38 0.99 -2.77
CA GLU A 42 6.09 -0.23 -3.19
C GLU A 42 7.16 -0.66 -2.20
N LYS A 43 7.94 0.29 -1.68
CA LYS A 43 9.12 -0.02 -0.88
C LYS A 43 8.85 -0.04 0.61
N VAL A 44 7.81 0.63 1.10
CA VAL A 44 7.58 0.78 2.55
C VAL A 44 6.21 0.28 2.96
N LEU A 45 5.13 0.87 2.43
CA LEU A 45 3.79 0.63 2.97
C LEU A 45 3.26 -0.77 2.65
N ILE A 46 3.43 -1.25 1.42
CA ILE A 46 2.99 -2.59 1.02
C ILE A 46 3.78 -3.65 1.80
N PRO A 47 5.14 -3.65 1.81
CA PRO A 47 5.90 -4.64 2.57
C PRO A 47 5.57 -4.64 4.07
N ARG A 48 5.41 -3.45 4.69
CA ARG A 48 5.04 -3.35 6.11
C ARG A 48 3.66 -3.95 6.37
N THR A 49 2.71 -3.73 5.47
CA THR A 49 1.35 -4.25 5.59
C THR A 49 1.33 -5.76 5.46
N ASP A 50 2.08 -6.34 4.53
CA ASP A 50 2.20 -7.79 4.37
C ASP A 50 2.80 -8.46 5.61
N VAL A 51 3.83 -7.86 6.21
CA VAL A 51 4.41 -8.35 7.47
C VAL A 51 3.38 -8.32 8.60
N ASN A 52 2.58 -7.26 8.70
CA ASN A 52 1.54 -7.16 9.72
C ASN A 52 0.44 -8.21 9.51
N ILE A 53 -0.01 -8.40 8.26
CA ILE A 53 -0.99 -9.45 7.92
C ILE A 53 -0.44 -10.83 8.29
N LYS A 54 0.83 -11.12 7.99
CA LYS A 54 1.46 -12.39 8.36
C LYS A 54 1.46 -12.61 9.86
N LYS A 55 1.80 -11.59 10.66
CA LYS A 55 1.77 -11.67 12.13
C LYS A 55 0.38 -11.98 12.65
N ILE A 56 -0.64 -11.29 12.14
CA ILE A 56 -2.03 -11.52 12.53
C ILE A 56 -2.46 -12.96 12.18
N LYS A 57 -2.13 -13.43 10.97
CA LYS A 57 -2.47 -14.80 10.54
C LYS A 57 -1.84 -15.87 11.42
N VAL A 58 -0.57 -15.70 11.79
CA VAL A 58 0.12 -16.64 12.69
C VAL A 58 -0.57 -16.68 14.05
N PHE A 59 -0.83 -15.51 14.64
CA PHE A 59 -1.50 -15.41 15.94
C PHE A 59 -2.88 -16.09 15.95
N LEU A 60 -3.70 -15.83 14.92
CA LEU A 60 -5.02 -16.46 14.78
C LEU A 60 -4.91 -17.98 14.58
N GLY A 61 -3.92 -18.45 13.81
CA GLY A 61 -3.66 -19.87 13.61
C GLY A 61 -3.28 -20.58 14.91
N ASP A 62 -2.40 -19.98 15.71
CA ASP A 62 -1.99 -20.51 17.01
C ASP A 62 -3.17 -20.57 17.99
N GLN A 63 -4.02 -19.54 17.99
CA GLN A 63 -5.24 -19.51 18.80
C GLN A 63 -6.21 -20.64 18.43
N GLN A 64 -6.41 -20.90 17.14
CA GLN A 64 -7.25 -22.01 16.66
C GLN A 64 -6.66 -23.37 17.03
N LEU A 65 -5.34 -23.55 16.87
CA LEU A 65 -4.66 -24.80 17.21
C LEU A 65 -4.77 -25.10 18.71
N SER A 66 -4.56 -24.07 19.56
CA SER A 66 -4.69 -24.18 21.01
C SER A 66 -6.10 -24.61 21.42
N ALA A 67 -7.14 -24.01 20.83
CA ALA A 67 -8.53 -24.38 21.10
C ALA A 67 -8.83 -25.85 20.75
N VAL A 68 -8.36 -26.32 19.59
CA VAL A 68 -8.54 -27.73 19.18
C VAL A 68 -7.76 -28.67 20.09
N ALA A 69 -6.54 -28.32 20.49
CA ALA A 69 -5.74 -29.11 21.41
C ALA A 69 -6.45 -29.26 22.77
N GLN A 70 -6.97 -28.17 23.32
CA GLN A 70 -7.76 -28.18 24.56
C GLN A 70 -9.02 -29.05 24.43
N ALA A 71 -9.75 -28.94 23.32
CA ALA A 71 -10.92 -29.77 23.07
C ALA A 71 -10.58 -31.27 22.99
N LYS A 72 -9.45 -31.62 22.35
CA LYS A 72 -8.95 -33.01 22.32
C LYS A 72 -8.61 -33.52 23.71
N VAL A 73 -7.87 -32.75 24.51
CA VAL A 73 -7.51 -33.13 25.89
C VAL A 73 -8.75 -33.33 26.75
N ALA A 74 -9.72 -32.41 26.66
CA ALA A 74 -10.99 -32.51 27.38
C ALA A 74 -11.76 -33.79 26.99
N LYS A 75 -11.87 -34.07 25.69
CA LYS A 75 -12.53 -35.28 25.18
C LYS A 75 -11.85 -36.55 25.69
N THR A 76 -10.53 -36.64 25.60
CA THR A 76 -9.77 -37.81 26.09
C THR A 76 -10.02 -38.04 27.58
N LYS A 77 -10.03 -36.97 28.40
CA LYS A 77 -10.28 -37.05 29.83
C LYS A 77 -11.71 -37.53 30.15
N ILE A 78 -12.70 -37.09 29.38
CA ILE A 78 -14.09 -37.55 29.51
C ILE A 78 -14.20 -39.04 29.18
N GLU A 79 -13.57 -39.48 28.09
CA GLU A 79 -13.59 -40.89 27.67
C GLU A 79 -12.85 -41.82 28.65
N MET A 80 -11.74 -41.37 29.25
CA MET A 80 -11.10 -42.11 30.34
C MET A 80 -12.03 -42.30 31.54
N ARG A 81 -12.68 -41.22 32.00
CA ARG A 81 -13.65 -41.30 33.11
C ARG A 81 -14.84 -42.20 32.81
N LYS A 82 -15.35 -42.19 31.57
CA LYS A 82 -16.41 -43.12 31.16
C LYS A 82 -15.96 -44.58 31.19
N LYS A 83 -14.73 -44.86 30.77
CA LYS A 83 -14.16 -46.22 30.85
C LYS A 83 -13.98 -46.67 32.30
N GLU A 84 -13.48 -45.79 33.18
CA GLU A 84 -13.35 -46.07 34.62
C GLU A 84 -14.69 -46.29 35.31
N ALA A 85 -15.77 -45.62 34.87
CA ALA A 85 -17.11 -45.80 35.42
C ALA A 85 -17.85 -47.04 34.85
N ALA A 86 -17.39 -47.58 33.73
CA ALA A 86 -17.96 -48.77 33.08
C ALA A 86 -17.21 -50.07 33.44
N ALA A 87 -16.03 -49.96 34.07
CA ALA A 87 -15.26 -51.05 34.66
C ALA A 87 -15.63 -51.22 36.14
#